data_AF-W7C1U3-F1
#
_entry.id   AF-W7C1U3-F1
#
_cell.length_a   1.000
_cell.length_b   1.000
_cell.length_c   1.000
_cell.angle_alpha   90.00
_cell.angle_beta   90.00
_cell.angle_gamma   90.00
#
_symmetry.space_group_name_H-M   'P 1'
#
loop_
_entity.id
_entity.type
_entity.pdbx_description
1 polymer ?
#
loop_
_entity_poly.entity_id
_entity_poly.type
_entity_poly.pdbx_seq_one_letter_code
_entity_poly.pdbx_strand_id
1 'polypeptide(L)'
;MATTYEQEFVAQQLTKENIDYITDNLIPLIELVTENQENKEEKLKIKKQMDVVKAFISQETLTILQLIGFNFKKALGEPLTEIAKISIESIVKNKNEIGESELAIERDIEIYKVLQKEEAYQRLLEMKSSMQ
;
A
#
# COMPACT_ATOMS: atom_id res chain seq x y z
N MET A 1 12.20 36.99 -1.95
CA MET A 1 11.10 36.05 -1.71
C MET A 1 10.38 35.63 -2.99
N ALA A 2 10.37 36.39 -4.09
CA ALA A 2 9.83 35.92 -5.38
C ALA A 2 10.71 34.89 -6.11
N THR A 3 12.03 34.92 -5.89
CA THR A 3 13.01 34.11 -6.62
C THR A 3 13.01 32.62 -6.22
N THR A 4 12.61 32.28 -4.99
CA THR A 4 12.54 30.88 -4.52
C THR A 4 11.31 30.16 -5.05
N TYR A 5 10.17 30.85 -5.18
CA TYR A 5 8.93 30.23 -5.69
C TYR A 5 9.04 29.85 -7.17
N GLU A 6 9.64 30.70 -8.00
CA GLU A 6 9.88 30.36 -9.41
C GLU A 6 10.89 29.20 -9.55
N GLN A 7 11.94 29.17 -8.72
CA GLN A 7 12.93 28.10 -8.76
C GLN A 7 12.36 26.74 -8.32
N GLU A 8 11.52 26.70 -7.29
CA GLU A 8 10.83 25.46 -6.88
C GLU A 8 9.81 25.00 -7.93
N PHE A 9 9.14 25.94 -8.61
CA PHE A 9 8.15 25.63 -9.64
C PHE A 9 8.81 25.08 -10.92
N VAL A 10 9.92 25.67 -11.37
CA VAL A 10 10.69 25.21 -12.54
C VAL A 10 11.27 23.81 -12.32
N ALA A 11 11.68 23.49 -11.08
CA ALA A 11 12.19 22.17 -10.72
C ALA A 11 11.12 21.05 -10.76
N GLN A 12 9.84 21.40 -10.87
CA GLN A 12 8.71 20.46 -10.80
C GLN A 12 8.00 20.27 -12.14
N GLN A 13 8.49 20.87 -13.23
CA GLN A 13 7.93 20.66 -14.56
C GLN A 13 8.38 19.32 -15.14
N LEU A 14 7.42 18.56 -15.66
CA LEU A 14 7.70 17.37 -16.43
C LEU A 14 8.33 17.79 -17.76
N THR A 15 9.48 17.20 -18.08
CA THR A 15 10.02 17.28 -19.44
C THR A 15 9.13 16.47 -20.38
N LYS A 16 9.20 16.76 -21.69
CA LYS A 16 8.46 15.98 -22.69
C LYS A 16 8.78 14.48 -22.58
N GLU A 17 10.05 14.14 -22.38
CA GLU A 17 10.51 12.76 -22.17
C GLU A 17 9.83 12.11 -20.95
N ASN A 18 9.66 12.84 -19.85
CA ASN A 18 8.96 12.32 -18.67
C ASN A 18 7.46 12.12 -18.93
N ILE A 19 6.81 13.04 -19.67
CA ILE A 19 5.40 12.88 -20.05
C ILE A 19 5.24 11.64 -20.91
N ASP A 20 6.09 11.46 -21.92
CA ASP A 20 6.06 10.31 -22.83
C ASP A 20 6.29 9.00 -22.04
N TYR A 21 7.29 8.98 -21.15
CA TYR A 21 7.53 7.83 -20.29
C TYR A 21 6.32 7.49 -19.40
N ILE A 22 5.66 8.50 -18.82
CA ILE A 22 4.45 8.28 -18.00
C ILE A 22 3.32 7.72 -18.86
N THR A 23 3.04 8.31 -20.02
CA THR A 23 1.92 7.86 -20.86
C THR A 23 2.13 6.44 -21.38
N ASP A 24 3.37 6.12 -21.76
CA ASP A 24 3.72 4.83 -22.37
C ASP A 24 3.74 3.68 -21.35
N ASN A 25 4.11 3.97 -20.10
CA ASN A 25 4.23 2.94 -19.06
C ASN A 25 2.99 2.83 -18.17
N LEU A 26 2.29 3.94 -17.92
CA LEU A 26 1.20 3.94 -16.94
C LEU A 26 -0.10 3.35 -17.52
N ILE A 27 -0.35 3.50 -18.83
CA ILE A 27 -1.51 2.88 -19.49
C ILE A 27 -1.46 1.34 -19.40
N PRO A 28 -0.35 0.66 -19.76
CA PRO A 28 -0.23 -0.79 -19.59
C PRO A 28 -0.41 -1.26 -18.14
N LEU A 29 0.10 -0.50 -17.17
CA LEU A 29 -0.06 -0.83 -15.73
C LEU A 29 -1.52 -0.78 -15.29
N ILE A 30 -2.27 0.22 -15.76
CA ILE A 30 -3.71 0.31 -15.49
C ILE A 30 -4.45 -0.88 -16.11
N GLU A 31 -4.10 -1.27 -17.33
CA GLU A 31 -4.70 -2.43 -18.00
C GLU A 31 -4.46 -3.72 -17.24
N LEU A 32 -3.23 -3.95 -16.74
CA LEU A 32 -2.88 -5.11 -15.94
C LEU A 32 -3.76 -5.26 -14.69
N VAL A 33 -4.06 -4.15 -14.01
CA VAL A 33 -4.95 -4.17 -12.83
C VAL A 33 -6.38 -4.59 -13.20
N THR A 34 -6.87 -4.18 -14.38
CA THR A 34 -8.21 -4.56 -14.86
C THR A 34 -8.29 -6.00 -15.36
N GLU A 35 -7.17 -6.55 -15.84
CA GLU A 35 -7.13 -7.91 -16.38
C GLU A 35 -7.21 -8.98 -15.30
N ASN A 36 -6.66 -8.70 -14.12
CA ASN A 36 -6.64 -9.59 -12.95
C ASN A 36 -7.99 -9.80 -12.25
N GLN A 37 -9.08 -9.23 -12.77
CA GLN A 37 -10.43 -9.38 -12.21
C GLN A 37 -11.15 -10.61 -12.78
N GLU A 38 -11.56 -11.54 -11.92
CA GLU A 38 -12.24 -12.78 -12.31
C GLU A 38 -13.70 -12.56 -12.75
N ASN A 39 -14.37 -11.56 -12.19
CA ASN A 39 -15.78 -11.26 -12.49
C ASN A 39 -15.94 -10.41 -13.76
N LYS A 40 -16.61 -10.97 -14.79
CA LYS A 40 -16.82 -10.31 -16.09
C LYS A 40 -17.62 -9.00 -16.02
N GLU A 41 -18.63 -8.90 -15.17
CA GLU A 41 -19.45 -7.69 -15.06
C GLU A 41 -18.67 -6.56 -14.37
N GLU A 42 -17.91 -6.92 -13.35
CA GLU A 42 -17.07 -5.99 -12.59
C GLU A 42 -15.89 -5.50 -13.43
N LYS A 43 -15.27 -6.40 -14.20
CA LYS A 43 -14.25 -6.08 -15.20
C LYS A 43 -14.74 -5.06 -16.22
N LEU A 44 -15.98 -5.20 -16.73
CA LEU A 44 -16.54 -4.24 -17.69
C LEU A 44 -16.77 -2.86 -17.07
N LYS A 45 -17.23 -2.80 -15.81
CA LYS A 45 -17.42 -1.54 -15.09
C LYS A 45 -16.09 -0.84 -14.83
N ILE A 46 -15.10 -1.58 -14.33
CA ILE A 46 -13.76 -1.05 -14.06
C ILE A 46 -13.11 -0.58 -15.36
N LYS A 47 -13.23 -1.34 -16.46
CA LYS A 47 -12.68 -0.94 -17.77
C LYS A 47 -13.23 0.42 -18.23
N LYS A 48 -14.55 0.63 -18.14
CA LYS A 48 -15.16 1.92 -18.50
C LYS A 48 -14.64 3.08 -17.65
N GLN A 49 -14.41 2.86 -16.35
CA GLN A 49 -13.84 3.88 -15.47
C GLN A 49 -12.37 4.15 -15.83
N MET A 50 -11.61 3.11 -16.17
CA MET A 50 -10.22 3.25 -16.58
C MET A 50 -10.06 3.94 -17.94
N ASP A 51 -10.99 3.76 -18.88
CA ASP A 51 -10.97 4.49 -20.15
C ASP A 51 -11.09 6.01 -19.93
N VAL A 52 -11.88 6.44 -18.95
CA VAL A 52 -11.95 7.86 -18.54
C VAL A 52 -10.61 8.31 -17.96
N VAL A 53 -10.01 7.51 -17.08
CA VAL A 53 -8.70 7.82 -16.47
C VAL A 53 -7.59 7.92 -17.54
N LYS A 54 -7.57 7.03 -18.54
CA LYS A 54 -6.61 7.07 -19.66
C LYS A 54 -6.70 8.37 -20.45
N ALA A 55 -7.91 8.91 -20.66
CA ALA A 55 -8.08 10.19 -21.35
C ALA A 55 -7.37 11.34 -20.61
N PHE A 56 -7.41 11.34 -19.27
CA PHE A 56 -6.73 12.34 -18.44
C PHE A 56 -5.21 12.19 -18.37
N ILE A 57 -4.68 11.02 -18.73
CA ILE A 57 -3.24 10.69 -18.69
C ILE A 57 -2.62 10.83 -20.08
N SER A 58 -3.37 11.30 -21.08
CA SER A 58 -2.82 11.62 -22.41
C SER A 58 -1.73 12.68 -22.36
N GLN A 59 -0.80 12.61 -23.32
CA GLN A 59 0.31 13.55 -23.44
C GLN A 59 -0.21 14.99 -23.53
N GLU A 60 -1.30 15.20 -24.29
CA GLU A 60 -1.95 16.48 -24.43
C GLU A 60 -2.52 16.98 -23.10
N THR A 61 -3.20 16.13 -22.34
CA THR A 61 -3.82 16.56 -21.08
C THR A 61 -2.78 16.89 -20.02
N LEU A 62 -1.76 16.07 -19.86
CA LEU A 62 -0.66 16.33 -18.93
C LEU A 62 0.09 17.62 -19.30
N THR A 63 0.29 17.86 -20.60
CA THR A 63 0.90 19.10 -21.09
C THR A 63 0.02 20.32 -20.78
N ILE A 64 -1.30 20.25 -21.03
CA ILE A 64 -2.24 21.34 -20.71
C ILE A 64 -2.23 21.64 -19.21
N LEU A 65 -2.31 20.60 -18.37
CA LEU A 65 -2.26 20.73 -16.91
C LEU A 65 -0.95 21.41 -16.47
N GLN A 66 0.19 21.03 -17.06
CA GLN A 66 1.46 21.69 -16.76
C GLN A 66 1.45 23.18 -17.16
N LEU A 67 0.93 23.51 -18.34
CA LEU A 67 0.88 24.88 -18.85
C LEU A 67 0.01 25.80 -17.99
N ILE A 68 -1.07 25.29 -17.39
CA ILE A 68 -1.91 26.05 -16.44
C ILE A 68 -1.31 26.11 -15.03
N GLY A 69 -0.14 25.51 -14.81
CA GLY A 69 0.58 25.52 -13.55
C GLY A 69 0.15 24.45 -12.54
N PHE A 70 -0.41 23.33 -13.02
CA PHE A 70 -0.74 22.19 -12.17
C PHE A 70 0.52 21.60 -11.52
N ASN A 71 0.49 21.43 -10.20
CA ASN A 71 1.58 20.83 -9.45
C ASN A 71 1.35 19.33 -9.26
N PHE A 72 1.96 18.50 -10.12
CA PHE A 72 1.81 17.04 -10.08
C PHE A 72 2.34 16.39 -8.81
N LYS A 73 3.43 16.90 -8.24
CA LYS A 73 4.02 16.36 -7.01
C LYS A 73 3.04 16.49 -5.84
N LYS A 74 2.46 17.68 -5.66
CA LYS A 74 1.51 17.95 -4.58
C LYS A 74 0.15 17.30 -4.81
N ALA A 75 -0.35 17.32 -6.05
CA ALA A 75 -1.69 16.82 -6.35
C ALA A 75 -1.77 15.29 -6.46
N LEU A 76 -0.68 14.62 -6.85
CA LEU A 76 -0.65 13.17 -7.06
C LEU A 76 0.45 12.48 -6.26
N GLY A 77 1.68 12.98 -6.32
CA GLY A 77 2.83 12.34 -5.66
C GLY A 77 2.69 12.21 -4.14
N GLU A 78 2.33 13.30 -3.46
CA GLU A 78 2.10 13.31 -2.01
C GLU A 78 0.95 12.39 -1.58
N PRO A 79 -0.27 12.47 -2.17
CA PRO A 79 -1.35 11.54 -1.87
C PRO A 79 -0.97 10.07 -2.10
N LEU A 80 -0.30 9.74 -3.21
CA LEU A 80 0.12 8.38 -3.50
C LEU A 80 1.16 7.88 -2.49
N THR A 81 2.06 8.74 -2.03
CA THR A 81 3.03 8.41 -0.99
C THR A 81 2.33 8.07 0.33
N GLU A 82 1.33 8.84 0.72
CA GLU A 82 0.55 8.58 1.94
C GLU A 82 -0.21 7.25 1.85
N ILE A 83 -0.87 6.98 0.71
CA ILE A 83 -1.58 5.71 0.49
C ILE A 83 -0.60 4.52 0.54
N ALA A 84 0.57 4.64 -0.09
CA ALA A 84 1.58 3.60 -0.08
C ALA A 84 2.08 3.32 1.35
N LYS A 85 2.35 4.36 2.13
CA LYS A 85 2.73 4.25 3.53
C LYS A 85 1.68 3.50 4.35
N ILE A 86 0.42 3.95 4.30
CA ILE A 86 -0.70 3.32 5.03
C ILE A 86 -0.86 1.84 4.63
N SER A 87 -0.73 1.54 3.33
CA SER A 87 -0.84 0.18 2.82
C SER A 87 0.27 -0.72 3.34
N ILE A 88 1.52 -0.25 3.32
CA ILE A 88 2.69 -0.97 3.83
C ILE A 88 2.56 -1.19 5.34
N GLU A 89 2.21 -0.15 6.10
CA GLU A 89 2.01 -0.24 7.55
C GLU A 89 0.93 -1.28 7.90
N SER A 90 -0.16 -1.31 7.13
CA SER A 90 -1.23 -2.29 7.32
C SER A 90 -0.77 -3.72 7.07
N ILE A 91 0.06 -3.96 6.05
CA ILE A 91 0.63 -5.29 5.78
C ILE A 91 1.56 -5.72 6.92
N VAL A 92 2.41 -4.82 7.40
CA VAL A 92 3.34 -5.08 8.51
C VAL A 92 2.57 -5.38 9.81
N LYS A 93 1.55 -4.58 10.13
CA LYS A 93 0.73 -4.79 11.34
C LYS A 93 0.01 -6.13 11.31
N ASN A 94 -0.64 -6.47 10.20
CA ASN A 94 -1.32 -7.76 10.04
C ASN A 94 -0.35 -8.94 10.25
N LYS A 95 0.88 -8.85 9.74
CA LYS A 95 1.89 -9.90 9.94
C LYS A 95 2.27 -10.07 11.42
N ASN A 96 2.40 -8.97 12.16
CA ASN A 96 2.73 -9.00 13.58
C ASN A 96 1.56 -9.55 14.41
N GLU A 97 0.32 -9.16 14.11
CA GLU A 97 -0.89 -9.68 14.78
C GLU A 97 -1.06 -11.20 14.57
N ILE A 98 -0.78 -11.69 13.36
CA ILE A 98 -0.78 -13.13 13.07
C ILE A 98 0.31 -13.84 13.89
N GLY A 99 1.53 -13.29 13.95
CA GLY A 99 2.62 -13.87 14.75
C GLY A 99 2.34 -13.87 16.25
N GLU A 100 1.77 -12.81 16.80
CA GLU A 100 1.36 -12.74 18.21
C GLU A 100 0.25 -13.74 18.54
N SER A 101 -0.71 -13.92 17.64
CA SER A 101 -1.78 -14.92 17.75
C SER A 101 -1.22 -16.35 17.68
N GLU A 102 -0.31 -16.64 16.76
CA GLU A 102 0.36 -17.94 16.63
C GLU A 102 1.15 -18.30 17.90
N LEU A 103 1.93 -17.36 18.45
CA LEU A 103 2.68 -17.56 19.70
C LEU A 103 1.75 -17.80 20.90
N ALA A 104 0.61 -17.11 20.96
CA ALA A 104 -0.38 -17.33 22.00
C ALA A 104 -1.00 -18.74 21.91
N ILE A 105 -1.33 -19.18 20.68
CA ILE A 105 -1.86 -20.53 20.43
C ILE A 105 -0.82 -21.59 20.78
N GLU A 106 0.45 -21.41 20.41
CA GLU A 106 1.54 -22.35 20.72
C GLU A 106 1.76 -22.49 22.22
N ARG A 107 1.77 -21.36 22.95
CA ARG A 107 1.86 -21.35 24.41
C ARG A 107 0.71 -22.15 25.03
N ASP A 108 -0.52 -21.95 24.57
CA ASP A 108 -1.69 -22.62 25.12
C ASP A 108 -1.64 -24.14 24.85
N ILE A 109 -1.23 -24.55 23.64
CA ILE A 109 -0.98 -25.97 23.31
C ILE A 109 0.05 -26.59 24.27
N GLU A 110 1.15 -25.89 24.53
CA GLU A 110 2.21 -26.42 25.41
C GLU A 110 1.75 -26.52 26.86
N ILE A 111 0.95 -25.56 27.34
CA ILE A 111 0.27 -25.65 28.63
C ILE A 111 -0.63 -26.89 28.68
N TYR A 112 -1.48 -27.13 27.67
CA TYR A 112 -2.34 -28.31 27.64
C TYR A 112 -1.55 -29.63 27.66
N LYS A 113 -0.39 -29.70 26.99
CA LYS A 113 0.48 -30.88 27.06
C LYS A 113 1.06 -31.10 28.46
N VAL A 114 1.43 -30.03 29.17
CA VAL A 114 1.90 -30.10 30.56
C VAL A 114 0.78 -30.58 31.48
N LEU A 115 -0.45 -30.09 31.30
CA LEU A 115 -1.63 -30.51 32.08
C LEU A 115 -1.96 -32.00 31.90
N GLN A 116 -1.65 -32.59 30.74
CA GLN A 116 -1.86 -34.02 30.49
C GLN A 116 -0.85 -34.92 31.21
N LYS A 117 0.27 -34.37 31.70
CA LYS A 117 1.33 -35.10 32.41
C LYS A 117 1.34 -34.70 33.88
N GLU A 118 0.81 -35.57 34.74
CA GLU A 118 0.66 -35.33 36.18
C GLU A 118 1.95 -34.78 36.84
N GLU A 119 3.10 -35.41 36.60
CA GLU A 119 4.38 -34.97 37.16
C GLU A 119 4.83 -33.58 36.68
N ALA A 120 4.53 -33.23 35.42
CA ALA A 120 4.89 -31.93 34.86
C ALA A 120 3.97 -30.83 35.40
N TYR A 121 2.70 -31.16 35.62
CA TYR A 121 1.73 -30.27 36.24
C TYR A 121 2.08 -29.94 37.70
N GLN A 122 2.47 -30.95 38.49
CA GLN A 122 2.89 -30.72 39.88
C GLN A 122 4.12 -29.82 39.96
N ARG A 123 5.14 -30.03 39.11
CA ARG A 123 6.30 -29.12 39.01
C ARG A 123 5.92 -27.69 38.62
N LEU A 124 4.92 -27.52 37.76
CA LEU A 124 4.42 -26.19 37.37
C LEU A 124 3.74 -25.48 38.56
N LEU A 125 2.96 -26.21 39.37
CA LEU A 125 2.32 -25.67 40.57
C LEU A 125 3.35 -25.21 41.60
N GLU A 126 4.37 -26.03 41.85
CA GLU A 126 5.49 -25.69 42.75
C GLU A 126 6.28 -24.48 42.25
N MET A 127 6.51 -24.39 40.94
CA MET A 127 7.20 -23.24 40.35
C MET A 127 6.38 -21.96 40.53
N LYS A 128 5.05 -22.00 40.31
CA LYS A 128 4.17 -20.84 40.48
C LYS A 128 4.03 -20.39 41.94
N SER A 129 4.00 -21.32 42.90
CA SER A 129 3.96 -20.99 44.33
C SER A 129 5.29 -20.44 44.84
N SER A 130 6.42 -20.76 44.19
CA SER A 130 7.75 -20.21 44.54
C SER A 130 8.03 -18.80 44.00
N MET A 131 7.18 -18.27 43.10
CA MET A 131 7.33 -16.93 42.52
C MET A 131 6.45 -15.86 43.18
N GLN A 132 5.63 -16.23 44.19
CA GLN A 132 4.89 -15.30 45.05
C GLN A 132 5.70 -14.99 46.32
#